data_AF-A0A955NTE8-F1
#
_entry.id   AF-A0A955NTE8-F1
#
_cell.length_a   1.000
_cell.length_b   1.000
_cell.length_c   1.000
_cell.angle_alpha   90.00
_cell.angle_beta   90.00
_cell.angle_gamma   90.00
#
_symmetry.space_group_name_H-M   'P 1'
#
loop_
_entity.id
_entity.type
_entity.pdbx_description
1 polymer ?
#
loop_
_entity_poly.entity_id
_entity_poly.type
_entity_poly.pdbx_seq_one_letter_code
_entity_poly.pdbx_strand_id
1 'polypeptide(L)'
;MRRFKHLELFITILIWGSLFLSVPGARAENQIALIPNEIQLNRSGQKHQLLVEQKEGSLWKGDLTDKASFLSSNTDTATVDETGKVRAVGNGEATITAVVGDQSATAVVKVSGADEPFNWSFRNHIQPILYKKGCSTGACHGAAAGKNGFKLSLRGYDFEADHMAITREADG
;
A
#
# COMPACT_ATOMS: atom_id res chain seq x y z
N MET A 1 -87.00 -54.97 -5.90
CA MET A 1 -85.68 -54.98 -6.57
C MET A 1 -85.35 -53.56 -7.00
N ARG A 2 -84.07 -53.18 -6.89
CA ARG A 2 -83.41 -51.91 -7.29
C ARG A 2 -83.43 -50.74 -6.29
N ARG A 3 -82.28 -50.69 -5.61
CA ARG A 3 -81.63 -49.60 -4.86
C ARG A 3 -81.49 -48.35 -5.72
N PHE A 4 -81.55 -47.16 -5.11
CA PHE A 4 -80.65 -46.04 -5.41
C PHE A 4 -80.44 -45.21 -4.13
N LYS A 5 -79.18 -45.16 -3.67
CA LYS A 5 -78.69 -44.36 -2.53
C LYS A 5 -77.79 -43.26 -3.09
N HIS A 6 -77.97 -42.04 -2.57
CA HIS A 6 -77.03 -40.94 -2.33
C HIS A 6 -75.87 -40.69 -3.32
N LEU A 7 -75.93 -39.52 -3.94
CA LEU A 7 -74.85 -38.85 -4.66
C LEU A 7 -74.17 -37.86 -3.69
N GLU A 8 -73.01 -38.22 -3.17
CA GLU A 8 -72.13 -37.32 -2.39
C GLU A 8 -71.00 -36.83 -3.30
N LEU A 9 -70.91 -35.51 -3.47
CA LEU A 9 -69.95 -34.82 -4.31
C LEU A 9 -68.70 -34.50 -3.48
N PHE A 10 -67.61 -35.26 -3.67
CA PHE A 10 -66.33 -34.99 -3.00
C PHE A 10 -65.60 -33.81 -3.66
N ILE A 11 -65.45 -32.72 -2.91
CA ILE A 11 -64.61 -31.56 -3.24
C ILE A 11 -63.17 -31.87 -2.81
N THR A 12 -62.27 -32.03 -3.76
CA THR A 12 -60.83 -32.21 -3.52
C THR A 12 -60.17 -30.85 -3.32
N ILE A 13 -59.79 -30.52 -2.07
CA ILE A 13 -59.02 -29.31 -1.73
C ILE A 13 -57.54 -29.59 -2.02
N LEU A 14 -56.98 -28.95 -3.05
CA LEU A 14 -55.55 -28.89 -3.33
C LEU A 14 -54.88 -27.89 -2.37
N ILE A 15 -54.23 -28.41 -1.33
CA ILE A 15 -53.39 -27.61 -0.42
C ILE A 15 -52.08 -27.31 -1.13
N TRP A 16 -51.95 -26.08 -1.65
CA TRP A 16 -50.71 -25.56 -2.23
C TRP A 16 -49.78 -25.14 -1.08
N GLY A 17 -48.99 -26.08 -0.58
CA GLY A 17 -47.97 -25.84 0.44
C GLY A 17 -46.87 -24.93 -0.11
N SER A 18 -46.92 -23.65 0.25
CA SER A 18 -45.84 -22.69 -0.01
C SER A 18 -44.67 -23.00 0.95
N LEU A 19 -43.70 -23.76 0.45
CA LEU A 19 -42.42 -23.98 1.12
C LEU A 19 -41.62 -22.68 1.03
N PHE A 20 -41.74 -21.82 2.05
CA PHE A 20 -40.86 -20.67 2.23
C PHE A 20 -39.45 -21.19 2.58
N LEU A 21 -38.60 -21.39 1.57
CA LEU A 21 -37.16 -21.49 1.75
C LEU A 21 -36.67 -20.13 2.28
N SER A 22 -36.39 -20.05 3.57
CA SER A 22 -35.60 -18.94 4.10
C SER A 22 -34.20 -19.04 3.52
N VAL A 23 -33.88 -18.20 2.54
CA VAL A 23 -32.51 -17.98 2.10
C VAL A 23 -31.80 -17.29 3.27
N PRO A 24 -30.80 -17.91 3.92
CA PRO A 24 -29.99 -17.21 4.90
C PRO A 24 -29.34 -16.04 4.16
N GLY A 25 -29.59 -14.81 4.61
CA GLY A 25 -28.88 -13.65 4.09
C GLY A 25 -27.39 -13.86 4.33
N ALA A 26 -26.62 -14.10 3.26
CA ALA A 26 -25.17 -14.13 3.33
C ALA A 26 -24.71 -12.74 3.78
N ARG A 27 -24.36 -12.60 5.06
CA ARG A 27 -23.65 -11.42 5.53
C ARG A 27 -22.27 -11.48 4.91
N ALA A 28 -21.89 -10.40 4.22
CA ALA A 28 -20.54 -10.27 3.72
C ALA A 28 -19.58 -10.36 4.92
N GLU A 29 -18.67 -11.33 4.88
CA GLU A 29 -17.73 -11.56 5.96
C GLU A 29 -16.74 -10.39 6.03
N ASN A 30 -16.49 -9.87 7.23
CA ASN A 30 -15.42 -8.90 7.43
C ASN A 30 -14.10 -9.61 7.15
N GLN A 31 -13.27 -9.05 6.26
CA GLN A 31 -11.95 -9.56 5.89
C GLN A 31 -10.91 -8.44 6.01
N ILE A 32 -9.64 -8.79 6.11
CA ILE A 32 -8.54 -7.82 6.02
C ILE A 32 -7.75 -8.03 4.73
N ALA A 33 -7.16 -6.97 4.21
CA ALA A 33 -6.24 -7.03 3.09
C ALA A 33 -4.96 -6.25 3.43
N LEU A 34 -3.82 -6.80 3.06
CA LEU A 34 -2.53 -6.13 3.16
C LEU A 34 -2.25 -5.46 1.81
N ILE A 35 -2.15 -4.13 1.81
CA ILE A 35 -2.00 -3.33 0.59
C ILE A 35 -0.69 -2.53 0.58
N PRO A 36 -0.03 -2.44 -0.59
CA PRO A 36 -0.21 -3.33 -1.74
C PRO A 36 0.11 -4.80 -1.38
N ASN A 37 -0.51 -5.75 -2.09
CA ASN A 37 -0.30 -7.19 -1.89
C ASN A 37 0.98 -7.71 -2.58
N GLU A 38 1.65 -6.88 -3.38
CA GLU A 38 2.98 -7.14 -3.92
C GLU A 38 3.76 -5.82 -4.00
N ILE A 39 5.03 -5.85 -3.61
CA ILE A 39 5.97 -4.74 -3.80
C ILE A 39 7.30 -5.22 -4.38
N GLN A 40 7.93 -4.35 -5.16
CA GLN A 40 9.29 -4.51 -5.65
C GLN A 40 10.18 -3.43 -5.04
N LEU A 41 11.27 -3.87 -4.43
CA LEU A 41 12.33 -3.01 -3.88
C LEU A 41 13.60 -3.27 -4.68
N ASN A 42 14.20 -2.21 -5.21
CA ASN A 42 15.24 -2.31 -6.24
C ASN A 42 16.60 -1.79 -5.74
N ARG A 43 16.75 -1.65 -4.42
CA ARG A 43 18.01 -1.29 -3.76
C ARG A 43 18.00 -1.65 -2.29
N SER A 44 19.20 -1.82 -1.74
CA SER A 44 19.37 -2.02 -0.30
C SER A 44 18.86 -0.83 0.50
N GLY A 45 18.20 -1.13 1.62
CA GLY A 45 17.64 -0.13 2.53
C GLY A 45 16.45 0.66 1.97
N GLN A 46 15.95 0.36 0.76
CA GLN A 46 14.68 0.90 0.29
C GLN A 46 13.57 0.50 1.26
N LYS A 47 12.67 1.45 1.54
CA LYS A 47 11.55 1.24 2.45
C LYS A 47 10.23 1.40 1.72
N HIS A 48 9.22 0.67 2.15
CA HIS A 48 7.84 0.79 1.68
C HIS A 48 6.87 0.57 2.84
N GLN A 49 5.79 1.33 2.87
CA GLN A 49 4.75 1.19 3.89
C GLN A 49 3.69 0.22 3.39
N LEU A 50 3.38 -0.82 4.14
CA LEU A 50 2.18 -1.62 3.92
C LEU A 50 1.06 -1.12 4.83
N LEU A 51 -0.18 -1.19 4.34
CA LEU A 51 -1.37 -0.85 5.12
C LEU A 51 -2.26 -2.09 5.25
N VAL A 52 -2.86 -2.26 6.42
CA VAL A 52 -3.85 -3.31 6.67
C VAL A 52 -5.22 -2.68 6.62
N GLU A 53 -6.02 -3.03 5.63
CA GLU A 53 -7.33 -2.43 5.39
C GLU A 53 -8.44 -3.44 5.61
N GLN A 54 -9.50 -3.03 6.31
CA GLN A 54 -10.70 -3.84 6.49
C GLN A 54 -11.60 -3.76 5.26
N LYS A 55 -12.18 -4.90 4.90
CA LYS A 55 -13.19 -5.07 3.86
C LYS A 55 -14.44 -5.75 4.40
N GLU A 56 -15.59 -5.38 3.85
CA GLU A 56 -16.84 -6.11 3.97
C GLU A 56 -17.36 -6.35 2.54
N GLY A 57 -17.11 -7.54 2.01
CA GLY A 57 -17.30 -7.82 0.57
C GLY A 57 -16.37 -6.95 -0.29
N SER A 58 -16.94 -6.10 -1.15
CA SER A 58 -16.18 -5.19 -2.03
C SER A 58 -15.92 -3.80 -1.42
N LEU A 59 -16.47 -3.50 -0.24
CA LEU A 59 -16.38 -2.19 0.40
C LEU A 59 -15.18 -2.12 1.34
N TRP A 60 -14.33 -1.10 1.18
CA TRP A 60 -13.28 -0.74 2.14
C TRP A 60 -13.91 -0.03 3.34
N LYS A 61 -13.53 -0.45 4.55
CA LYS A 61 -14.12 0.03 5.81
C LYS A 61 -13.16 0.84 6.66
N GLY A 62 -11.85 0.64 6.50
CA GLY A 62 -10.83 1.50 7.11
C GLY A 62 -9.55 0.79 7.50
N ASP A 63 -8.60 1.62 7.93
CA ASP A 63 -7.24 1.25 8.28
C ASP A 63 -7.17 0.57 9.67
N LEU A 64 -6.52 -0.59 9.70
CA LEU A 64 -6.24 -1.42 10.88
C LEU A 64 -4.73 -1.64 11.08
N THR A 65 -3.87 -0.91 10.38
CA THR A 65 -2.40 -1.07 10.41
C THR A 65 -1.85 -1.02 11.83
N ASP A 66 -2.28 -0.04 12.64
CA ASP A 66 -1.85 0.10 14.04
C ASP A 66 -2.35 -1.01 14.98
N LYS A 67 -3.25 -1.87 14.51
CA LYS A 67 -3.78 -3.03 15.26
C LYS A 67 -3.18 -4.36 14.78
N ALA A 68 -2.38 -4.32 13.71
CA ALA A 68 -1.81 -5.51 13.11
C ALA A 68 -0.46 -5.86 13.73
N SER A 69 -0.19 -7.16 13.81
CA SER A 69 1.16 -7.67 13.99
C SER A 69 1.72 -8.13 12.64
N PHE A 70 3.01 -7.90 12.42
CA PHE A 70 3.68 -8.18 11.15
C PHE A 70 4.80 -9.21 11.33
N LEU A 71 4.94 -10.11 10.35
CA LEU A 71 6.01 -11.08 10.28
C LEU A 71 6.56 -11.15 8.84
N SER A 72 7.87 -11.30 8.71
CA SER A 72 8.51 -11.64 7.43
C SER A 72 8.89 -13.11 7.40
N SER A 73 8.64 -13.80 6.28
CA SER A 73 9.09 -15.17 6.07
C SER A 73 10.61 -15.28 5.87
N ASN A 74 11.28 -14.19 5.50
CA ASN A 74 12.73 -14.15 5.29
C ASN A 74 13.30 -12.75 5.57
N THR A 75 13.89 -12.58 6.75
CA THR A 75 14.48 -11.31 7.20
C THR A 75 15.78 -10.95 6.52
N ASP A 76 16.49 -11.91 5.92
CA ASP A 76 17.71 -11.65 5.15
C ASP A 76 17.39 -11.00 3.79
N THR A 77 16.15 -11.21 3.29
CA THR A 77 15.63 -10.54 2.10
C THR A 77 14.94 -9.22 2.47
N ALA A 78 13.93 -9.27 3.35
CA ALA A 78 13.15 -8.10 3.74
C ALA A 78 12.68 -8.18 5.19
N THR A 79 12.87 -7.09 5.94
CA THR A 79 12.36 -6.93 7.30
C THR A 79 11.10 -6.08 7.28
N VAL A 80 10.21 -6.25 8.26
CA VAL A 80 9.04 -5.39 8.50
C VAL A 80 9.04 -4.96 9.97
N ASP A 81 8.78 -3.68 10.24
CA ASP A 81 8.63 -3.18 11.62
C ASP A 81 7.18 -3.28 12.13
N GLU A 82 6.97 -2.98 13.41
CA GLU A 82 5.65 -2.99 14.06
C GLU A 82 4.63 -2.04 13.42
N THR A 83 5.09 -1.05 12.64
CA THR A 83 4.23 -0.09 11.95
C THR A 83 3.87 -0.55 10.54
N GLY A 84 4.31 -1.74 10.10
CA GLY A 84 4.10 -2.24 8.74
C GLY A 84 5.08 -1.67 7.71
N LYS A 85 6.19 -1.06 8.14
CA LYS A 85 7.20 -0.54 7.22
C LYS A 85 8.19 -1.64 6.86
N VAL A 86 8.15 -2.04 5.60
CA VAL A 86 9.08 -3.00 5.00
C VAL A 86 10.38 -2.28 4.64
N ARG A 87 11.51 -2.96 4.85
CA ARG A 87 12.85 -2.53 4.44
C ARG A 87 13.56 -3.66 3.71
N ALA A 88 14.11 -3.37 2.53
CA ALA A 88 14.97 -4.27 1.78
C ALA A 88 16.31 -4.50 2.51
N VAL A 89 16.74 -5.76 2.55
CA VAL A 89 18.02 -6.19 3.14
C VAL A 89 18.90 -6.85 2.07
N GLY A 90 18.40 -7.88 1.40
CA GLY A 90 19.12 -8.66 0.39
C GLY A 90 18.23 -9.10 -0.78
N ASN A 91 18.83 -9.51 -1.88
CA ASN A 91 18.11 -9.96 -3.08
C ASN A 91 17.28 -11.23 -2.81
N GLY A 92 16.10 -11.33 -3.41
CA GLY A 92 15.24 -12.51 -3.33
C GLY A 92 13.77 -12.16 -3.15
N GLU A 93 13.03 -13.09 -2.56
CA GLU A 93 11.61 -12.92 -2.24
C GLU A 93 11.35 -13.20 -0.75
N ALA A 94 10.46 -12.42 -0.15
CA ALA A 94 9.92 -12.64 1.19
C ALA A 94 8.40 -12.41 1.16
N THR A 95 7.67 -13.13 1.99
CA THR A 95 6.25 -12.89 2.22
C THR A 95 6.09 -12.19 3.55
N ILE A 96 5.42 -11.04 3.54
CA ILE A 96 4.99 -10.35 4.76
C ILE A 96 3.59 -10.80 5.10
N THR A 97 3.39 -11.23 6.34
CA THR A 97 2.09 -11.60 6.90
C THR A 97 1.68 -10.55 7.92
N ALA A 98 0.46 -10.02 7.78
CA ALA A 98 -0.19 -9.16 8.77
C ALA A 98 -1.32 -9.94 9.45
N VAL A 99 -1.42 -9.85 10.76
CA VAL A 99 -2.44 -10.52 11.57
C VAL A 99 -3.20 -9.51 12.43
N VAL A 100 -4.54 -9.53 12.36
CA VAL A 100 -5.46 -8.76 13.20
C VAL A 100 -6.50 -9.71 13.79
N GLY A 101 -6.42 -9.98 15.09
CA GLY A 101 -7.25 -11.02 15.73
C GLY A 101 -7.02 -12.38 15.07
N ASP A 102 -8.09 -13.04 14.63
CA ASP A 102 -8.03 -14.36 13.97
C ASP A 102 -7.85 -14.26 12.44
N GLN A 103 -7.71 -13.04 11.90
CA GLN A 103 -7.60 -12.80 10.47
C GLN A 103 -6.16 -12.53 10.07
N SER A 104 -5.76 -13.02 8.90
CA SER A 104 -4.44 -12.77 8.32
C SER A 104 -4.53 -12.37 6.85
N ALA A 105 -3.63 -11.49 6.42
CA ALA A 105 -3.41 -11.16 5.02
C ALA A 105 -1.91 -11.13 4.70
N THR A 106 -1.55 -11.33 3.43
CA THR A 106 -0.15 -11.43 3.01
C THR A 106 0.19 -10.50 1.86
N ALA A 107 1.46 -10.08 1.79
CA ALA A 107 2.04 -9.34 0.69
C ALA A 107 3.38 -9.94 0.28
N VAL A 108 3.62 -10.05 -1.02
CA VAL A 108 4.89 -10.54 -1.57
C VAL A 108 5.85 -9.36 -1.72
N VAL A 109 7.07 -9.52 -1.23
CA VAL A 109 8.15 -8.52 -1.34
C VAL A 109 9.26 -9.14 -2.17
N LYS A 110 9.47 -8.57 -3.36
CA LYS A 110 10.59 -8.94 -4.24
C LYS A 110 11.68 -7.89 -4.11
N VAL A 111 12.89 -8.33 -3.80
CA VAL A 111 14.05 -7.46 -3.65
C VAL A 111 15.07 -7.79 -4.72
N SER A 112 15.53 -6.76 -5.43
CA SER A 112 16.60 -6.83 -6.42
C SER A 112 17.57 -5.65 -6.25
N GLY A 113 18.77 -5.74 -6.81
CA GLY A 113 19.78 -4.68 -6.73
C GLY A 113 20.24 -4.31 -5.31
N ALA A 114 20.09 -5.20 -4.34
CA ALA A 114 20.52 -4.97 -2.96
C ALA A 114 22.05 -4.95 -2.80
N ASP A 115 22.76 -5.60 -3.72
CA ASP A 115 24.21 -5.65 -3.85
C ASP A 115 24.79 -4.55 -4.74
N GLU A 116 23.93 -3.80 -5.44
CA GLU A 116 24.35 -2.73 -6.34
C GLU A 116 24.63 -1.42 -5.59
N PRO A 117 25.64 -0.64 -6.01
CA PRO A 117 25.91 0.66 -5.42
C PRO A 117 24.74 1.62 -5.66
N PHE A 118 24.41 2.40 -4.63
CA PHE A 118 23.36 3.41 -4.76
C PHE A 118 23.82 4.58 -5.64
N ASN A 119 23.15 4.77 -6.76
CA ASN A 119 23.40 5.88 -7.67
C ASN A 119 22.71 7.16 -7.17
N TRP A 120 23.51 8.07 -6.60
CA TRP A 120 23.01 9.35 -6.11
C TRP A 120 22.60 10.27 -7.27
N SER A 121 21.31 10.58 -7.38
CA SER A 121 20.80 11.65 -8.24
C SER A 121 20.88 13.00 -7.53
N PHE A 122 21.59 13.97 -8.13
CA PHE A 122 21.60 15.34 -7.63
C PHE A 122 20.17 15.92 -7.52
N ARG A 123 19.37 15.77 -8.59
CA ARG A 123 17.99 16.25 -8.66
C ARG A 123 17.09 15.65 -7.59
N ASN A 124 17.17 14.33 -7.37
CA ASN A 124 16.21 13.64 -6.49
C ASN A 124 16.70 13.53 -5.04
N HIS A 125 18.01 13.57 -4.78
CA HIS A 125 18.56 13.35 -3.44
C HIS A 125 19.22 14.58 -2.82
N ILE A 126 19.86 15.45 -3.60
CA ILE A 126 20.62 16.59 -3.05
C ILE A 126 19.82 17.88 -3.12
N GLN A 127 19.26 18.20 -4.29
CA GLN A 127 18.51 19.44 -4.50
C GLN A 127 17.32 19.63 -3.54
N PRO A 128 16.54 18.59 -3.17
CA PRO A 128 15.47 18.75 -2.18
C PRO A 128 16.00 19.13 -0.80
N ILE A 129 17.23 18.70 -0.45
CA ILE A 129 17.88 19.09 0.80
C ILE A 129 18.20 20.59 0.76
N LEU A 130 18.80 21.08 -0.33
CA LEU A 130 19.13 22.50 -0.51
C LEU A 130 17.88 23.37 -0.42
N TYR A 131 16.79 22.94 -1.06
CA TYR A 131 15.52 23.66 -0.98
C TYR A 131 14.95 23.63 0.44
N LYS A 132 14.87 22.46 1.07
CA LYS A 132 14.34 22.30 2.43
C LYS A 132 15.15 23.08 3.47
N LYS A 133 16.46 23.24 3.26
CA LYS A 133 17.35 24.06 4.09
C LYS A 133 17.31 25.55 3.74
N GLY A 134 16.56 25.95 2.70
CA GLY A 134 16.37 27.34 2.31
C GLY A 134 17.44 27.90 1.37
N CYS A 135 18.46 27.13 1.01
CA CYS A 135 19.61 27.59 0.23
C CYS A 135 19.20 28.06 -1.17
N SER A 136 18.36 27.28 -1.86
CA SER A 136 17.86 27.62 -3.20
C SER A 136 16.59 28.48 -3.18
N THR A 137 16.26 29.14 -2.08
CA THR A 137 15.12 30.07 -2.03
C THR A 137 15.49 31.47 -2.52
N GLY A 138 14.48 32.26 -2.91
CA GLY A 138 14.68 33.61 -3.44
C GLY A 138 15.29 34.61 -2.44
N ALA A 139 15.31 34.28 -1.15
CA ALA A 139 15.96 35.09 -0.12
C ALA A 139 17.47 34.79 0.02
N CYS A 140 17.97 33.69 -0.57
CA CYS A 140 19.35 33.22 -0.48
C CYS A 140 19.99 33.05 -1.87
N HIS A 141 20.66 31.92 -2.13
CA HIS A 141 21.35 31.70 -3.39
C HIS A 141 20.40 31.48 -4.56
N GLY A 142 19.12 31.16 -4.29
CA GLY A 142 18.05 31.14 -5.28
C GLY A 142 17.53 32.53 -5.70
N ALA A 143 18.10 33.62 -5.18
CA ALA A 143 17.79 34.98 -5.62
C ALA A 143 18.21 35.20 -7.08
N ALA A 144 17.56 36.12 -7.79
CA ALA A 144 17.87 36.41 -9.20
C ALA A 144 19.36 36.74 -9.44
N ALA A 145 20.01 37.40 -8.48
CA ALA A 145 21.43 37.74 -8.50
C ALA A 145 22.34 36.73 -7.76
N GLY A 146 21.80 35.73 -7.08
CA GLY A 146 22.56 34.91 -6.13
C GLY A 146 23.04 35.69 -4.90
N LYS A 147 24.06 35.18 -4.20
CA LYS A 147 24.75 35.85 -3.08
C LYS A 147 26.24 35.55 -3.11
N ASN A 148 27.06 36.59 -2.86
CA ASN A 148 28.52 36.49 -2.75
C ASN A 148 29.18 35.74 -3.93
N GLY A 149 28.71 36.00 -5.15
CA GLY A 149 29.21 35.32 -6.35
C GLY A 149 28.66 33.91 -6.58
N PHE A 150 27.89 33.33 -5.66
CA PHE A 150 27.30 32.00 -5.81
C PHE A 150 25.78 32.06 -6.03
N LYS A 151 25.30 31.36 -7.06
CA LYS A 151 23.90 31.35 -7.46
C LYS A 151 23.38 29.92 -7.65
N LEU A 152 22.20 29.68 -7.12
CA LEU A 152 21.37 28.53 -7.42
C LEU A 152 20.10 29.01 -8.14
N SER A 153 19.44 28.10 -8.81
CA SER A 153 18.14 28.27 -9.42
C SER A 153 17.08 28.33 -8.32
N LEU A 154 16.04 29.14 -8.56
CA LEU A 154 14.98 29.33 -7.58
C LEU A 154 14.22 28.02 -7.37
N ARG A 155 14.27 27.49 -6.15
CA ARG A 155 13.69 26.22 -5.72
C ARG A 155 14.21 24.99 -6.49
N GLY A 156 15.40 25.07 -7.07
CA GLY A 156 15.95 23.96 -7.86
C GLY A 156 15.28 23.78 -9.21
N TYR A 157 14.88 24.88 -9.86
CA TYR A 157 14.25 24.84 -11.18
C TYR A 157 15.18 24.25 -12.26
N ASP A 158 16.47 24.55 -12.19
CA ASP A 158 17.50 24.10 -13.14
C ASP A 158 18.57 23.31 -12.39
N PHE A 159 18.42 21.98 -12.39
CA PHE A 159 19.23 21.10 -11.56
C PHE A 159 20.62 20.85 -12.15
N GLU A 160 20.76 20.92 -13.47
CA GLU A 160 22.05 20.85 -14.14
C GLU A 160 22.91 22.08 -13.84
N ALA A 161 22.34 23.29 -13.98
CA ALA A 161 23.05 24.52 -13.62
C ALA A 161 23.41 24.55 -12.13
N ASP A 162 22.50 24.13 -11.25
CA ASP A 162 22.76 24.08 -9.81
C ASP A 162 23.88 23.10 -9.45
N HIS A 163 23.91 21.94 -10.12
CA HIS A 163 24.99 20.98 -9.94
C HIS A 163 26.33 21.54 -10.40
N MET A 164 26.37 22.22 -11.55
CA MET A 164 27.59 22.85 -12.06
C MET A 164 28.05 23.97 -11.14
N ALA A 165 27.14 24.85 -10.69
CA ALA A 165 27.45 25.93 -9.78
C ALA A 165 28.10 25.41 -8.49
N ILE A 166 27.55 24.34 -7.90
CA ILE A 166 28.08 23.74 -6.67
C ILE A 166 29.43 23.06 -6.89
N THR A 167 29.59 22.34 -8.01
CA THR A 167 30.76 21.47 -8.19
C THR A 167 31.91 22.12 -8.95
N ARG A 168 31.69 23.27 -9.58
CA ARG A 168 32.64 23.91 -10.51
C ARG A 168 32.79 25.42 -10.34
N GLU A 169 31.84 26.11 -9.71
CA GLU A 169 31.85 27.59 -9.63
C GLU A 169 31.95 28.15 -8.21
N ALA A 170 31.47 27.43 -7.21
CA ALA A 170 31.90 27.67 -5.83
C ALA A 170 33.37 27.22 -5.73
N ASP A 171 34.25 28.05 -5.17
CA ASP A 171 35.72 27.86 -5.06
C ASP A 171 36.19 26.62 -4.25
N GLY A 172 35.41 25.53 -4.20
CA GLY A 172 35.71 24.28 -3.49
C GLY A 172 35.01 24.18 -2.16
#